data_AF-Q6NSU0-F1
#
_entry.id   AF-Q6NSU0-F1
#
_cell.length_a   1.000
_cell.length_b   1.000
_cell.length_c   1.000
_cell.angle_alpha   90.00
_cell.angle_beta   90.00
_cell.angle_gamma   90.00
#
_symmetry.space_group_name_H-M   'P 1'
#
loop_
_entity.id
_entity.type
_entity.pdbx_description
1 polymer ?
#
loop_
_entity_poly.entity_id
_entity_poly.type
_entity_poly.pdbx_seq_one_letter_code
_entity_poly.pdbx_strand_id
1 'polypeptide(L)'
;SVLHRQGACAAPRLPGSLAASGSVGGGLGRAGFLLGAGGRAAKPEEPGKAEARSARSGGGGGGGTSRRPPTGLTAARPQTGAAKLVVAVAVFLLTFYVISQVFEIKMDASLGNLFARSALDSAIRSTKPPRYKCGISKACPEKHFAFKMASGAANVVGPKICLEDNVLMSGVKNNVGRGINIALVNGKTGEVIDTKFFDMWGGDVAPFIEFLKTIQDGTVVLMATYDDGATKLTDEARRLIAELGSTSITSLGFRDNWVFCGGKGIKTKSPFEQHIKNNKETNKYEGWPEVVEMEGCIPQKQD
;
A
#
# COMPACT_ATOMS: atom_id res chain seq x y z
N SER A 1 26.70 18.72 49.70
CA SER A 1 25.87 17.99 48.72
C SER A 1 24.41 18.38 48.85
N VAL A 2 23.78 18.68 47.72
CA VAL A 2 22.33 18.82 47.43
C VAL A 2 21.36 19.05 48.62
N LEU A 3 20.81 20.26 48.68
CA LEU A 3 19.59 20.57 49.45
C LEU A 3 18.35 20.25 48.60
N HIS A 4 17.32 19.67 49.20
CA HIS A 4 16.01 19.45 48.56
C HIS A 4 15.05 20.59 48.90
N ARG A 5 14.52 21.32 47.91
CA ARG A 5 13.30 22.13 48.05
C ARG A 5 12.49 22.15 46.75
N GLN A 6 11.22 21.81 46.88
CA GLN A 6 10.20 21.99 45.84
C GLN A 6 9.77 23.48 45.79
N GLY A 7 9.35 23.95 44.63
CA GLY A 7 8.83 25.31 44.44
C GLY A 7 8.03 25.43 43.14
N ALA A 8 6.74 25.75 43.26
CA ALA A 8 5.74 25.73 42.21
C ALA A 8 6.06 26.55 40.93
N CYS A 9 5.57 26.08 39.78
CA CYS A 9 5.33 26.90 38.60
C CYS A 9 3.83 27.09 38.37
N ALA A 10 3.43 28.33 38.07
CA ALA A 10 2.04 28.77 38.01
C ALA A 10 1.38 28.58 36.63
N ALA A 11 0.05 28.52 36.61
CA ALA A 11 -0.76 28.49 35.40
C ALA A 11 -0.94 29.89 34.77
N PRO A 12 -1.01 30.03 33.43
CA PRO A 12 -1.46 31.25 32.77
C PRO A 12 -2.98 31.41 32.82
N ARG A 13 -3.45 32.65 32.88
CA ARG A 13 -4.88 33.02 32.97
C ARG A 13 -5.53 33.15 31.58
N LEU A 14 -6.83 32.83 31.50
CA LEU A 14 -7.72 33.25 30.42
C LEU A 14 -8.07 34.75 30.54
N PRO A 15 -8.26 35.48 29.43
CA PRO A 15 -9.14 36.65 29.38
C PRO A 15 -10.58 36.24 29.04
N GLY A 16 -11.56 36.94 29.63
CA GLY A 16 -12.99 36.58 29.58
C GLY A 16 -13.78 37.21 28.42
N SER A 17 -15.04 36.76 28.33
CA SER A 17 -16.06 37.21 27.39
C SER A 17 -16.62 38.61 27.72
N LEU A 18 -17.09 39.32 26.69
CA LEU A 18 -18.11 40.36 26.80
C LEU A 18 -19.00 40.32 25.55
N ALA A 19 -20.31 40.39 25.75
CA ALA A 19 -21.32 40.28 24.71
C ALA A 19 -22.12 41.59 24.59
N ALA A 20 -22.71 41.88 23.40
CA ALA A 20 -24.00 42.57 23.28
C ALA A 20 -24.54 42.63 21.83
N SER A 21 -25.75 42.10 21.65
CA SER A 21 -26.88 42.59 20.82
C SER A 21 -26.68 43.31 19.47
N GLY A 22 -27.41 42.84 18.45
CA GLY A 22 -27.85 43.60 17.27
C GLY A 22 -28.90 42.80 16.48
N SER A 23 -29.99 43.43 16.02
CA SER A 23 -31.17 42.74 15.46
C SER A 23 -31.70 43.38 14.17
N VAL A 24 -32.59 42.66 13.49
CA VAL A 24 -33.48 43.08 12.37
C VAL A 24 -32.85 43.16 10.96
N GLY A 25 -33.52 42.52 9.98
CA GLY A 25 -33.21 42.69 8.55
C GLY A 25 -33.80 41.57 7.67
N GLY A 26 -35.12 41.57 7.42
CA GLY A 26 -35.76 40.61 6.52
C GLY A 26 -35.66 40.99 5.03
N GLY A 27 -35.70 40.00 4.14
CA GLY A 27 -35.72 40.21 2.69
C GLY A 27 -36.22 38.98 1.92
N LEU A 28 -37.41 39.07 1.31
CA LEU A 28 -37.96 38.04 0.44
C LEU A 28 -37.25 38.04 -0.92
N GLY A 29 -36.97 36.85 -1.47
CA GLY A 29 -36.53 36.65 -2.86
C GLY A 29 -37.16 35.37 -3.44
N ARG A 30 -38.07 35.52 -4.40
CA ARG A 30 -38.88 34.42 -4.96
C ARG A 30 -38.23 33.78 -6.20
N ALA A 31 -38.41 32.47 -6.31
CA ALA A 31 -38.67 31.67 -7.52
C ALA A 31 -37.78 31.85 -8.79
N GLY A 32 -37.16 30.75 -9.22
CA GLY A 32 -36.57 30.58 -10.55
C GLY A 32 -36.68 29.12 -11.00
N PHE A 33 -37.76 28.78 -11.69
CA PHE A 33 -38.12 27.43 -12.13
C PHE A 33 -37.68 27.21 -13.59
N LEU A 34 -36.83 26.22 -13.86
CA LEU A 34 -36.59 25.74 -15.23
C LEU A 34 -36.40 24.22 -15.27
N LEU A 35 -37.27 23.55 -16.02
CA LEU A 35 -37.06 22.18 -16.49
C LEU A 35 -36.03 22.18 -17.63
N GLY A 36 -35.21 21.13 -17.72
CA GLY A 36 -34.39 20.81 -18.89
C GLY A 36 -34.30 19.30 -19.04
N ALA A 37 -34.88 18.75 -20.10
CA ALA A 37 -34.95 17.31 -20.34
C ALA A 37 -33.92 16.83 -21.38
N GLY A 38 -33.63 15.53 -21.36
CA GLY A 38 -32.77 14.83 -22.32
C GLY A 38 -31.32 14.64 -21.82
N GLY A 39 -30.69 13.48 -21.89
CA GLY A 39 -31.13 12.19 -22.44
C GLY A 39 -30.16 11.67 -23.50
N ARG A 40 -29.35 10.67 -23.11
CA ARG A 40 -28.85 9.57 -23.95
C ARG A 40 -28.02 8.61 -23.11
N ALA A 41 -28.42 7.33 -23.10
CA ALA A 41 -27.59 6.26 -22.60
C ALA A 41 -26.54 5.87 -23.67
N ALA A 42 -25.31 5.64 -23.25
CA ALA A 42 -24.30 4.97 -24.06
C ALA A 42 -24.29 3.48 -23.70
N LYS A 43 -24.39 2.61 -24.71
CA LYS A 43 -24.18 1.14 -24.58
C LYS A 43 -22.67 0.83 -24.61
N PRO A 44 -22.23 -0.34 -24.10
CA PRO A 44 -20.82 -0.68 -24.03
C PRO A 44 -20.28 -1.25 -25.36
N GLU A 45 -18.98 -1.06 -25.60
CA GLU A 45 -18.22 -1.83 -26.59
C GLU A 45 -17.81 -3.20 -26.04
N GLU A 46 -17.79 -4.23 -26.89
CA GLU A 46 -17.21 -5.54 -26.62
C GLU A 46 -15.85 -5.70 -27.35
N PRO A 47 -14.96 -6.61 -26.88
CA PRO A 47 -13.57 -6.64 -27.30
C PRO A 47 -13.31 -7.39 -28.61
N GLY A 48 -12.45 -6.82 -29.45
CA GLY A 48 -11.96 -7.48 -30.67
C GLY A 48 -11.00 -8.63 -30.41
N LYS A 49 -11.29 -9.81 -30.97
CA LYS A 49 -10.37 -10.96 -31.02
C LYS A 49 -9.22 -10.69 -32.00
N ALA A 50 -8.00 -11.09 -31.63
CA ALA A 50 -6.89 -11.29 -32.56
C ALA A 50 -6.47 -12.77 -32.53
N GLU A 51 -6.59 -13.46 -33.67
CA GLU A 51 -6.28 -14.89 -33.81
C GLU A 51 -5.03 -15.09 -34.69
N ALA A 52 -4.27 -16.15 -34.40
CA ALA A 52 -2.97 -16.39 -35.01
C ALA A 52 -3.05 -16.80 -36.50
N ARG A 53 -2.01 -16.47 -37.28
CA ARG A 53 -1.80 -17.02 -38.62
C ARG A 53 -0.59 -17.94 -38.66
N SER A 54 -0.85 -19.22 -38.90
CA SER A 54 0.12 -20.22 -39.34
C SER A 54 0.17 -20.23 -40.87
N ALA A 55 1.36 -20.42 -41.46
CA ALA A 55 1.55 -20.54 -42.91
C ALA A 55 2.27 -21.86 -43.24
N ARG A 56 1.76 -22.59 -44.23
CA ARG A 56 2.19 -23.95 -44.60
C ARG A 56 2.90 -23.97 -45.98
N SER A 57 3.67 -25.03 -46.20
CA SER A 57 4.50 -25.35 -47.37
C SER A 57 3.81 -25.36 -48.75
N GLY A 58 4.59 -25.11 -49.79
CA GLY A 58 4.40 -25.59 -51.18
C GLY A 58 5.67 -26.25 -51.73
N GLY A 59 5.60 -27.04 -52.81
CA GLY A 59 6.76 -27.80 -53.36
C GLY A 59 6.64 -28.25 -54.83
N GLY A 60 7.55 -29.15 -55.28
CA GLY A 60 7.74 -29.67 -56.67
C GLY A 60 8.97 -29.04 -57.38
N GLY A 61 9.73 -29.61 -58.34
CA GLY A 61 9.86 -30.91 -59.06
C GLY A 61 10.78 -30.68 -60.32
N GLY A 62 11.42 -31.62 -61.04
CA GLY A 62 11.65 -33.09 -60.97
C GLY A 62 12.32 -33.64 -62.28
N GLY A 63 13.21 -34.66 -62.21
CA GLY A 63 13.99 -35.21 -63.36
C GLY A 63 15.30 -34.44 -63.67
N GLY A 64 16.28 -34.81 -64.53
CA GLY A 64 16.54 -35.98 -65.41
C GLY A 64 17.36 -35.56 -66.67
N THR A 65 18.25 -36.33 -67.33
CA THR A 65 18.95 -37.63 -67.09
C THR A 65 20.18 -37.81 -68.03
N SER A 66 21.31 -38.39 -67.56
CA SER A 66 22.38 -39.14 -68.30
C SER A 66 23.08 -38.59 -69.57
N ARG A 67 24.45 -38.62 -69.61
CA ARG A 67 25.32 -39.32 -70.62
C ARG A 67 26.84 -39.09 -70.41
N ARG A 68 27.70 -39.95 -71.01
CA ARG A 68 29.18 -40.02 -70.87
C ARG A 68 29.94 -39.46 -72.14
N PRO A 69 31.23 -39.80 -72.44
CA PRO A 69 32.45 -38.97 -72.33
C PRO A 69 33.10 -38.71 -73.73
N PRO A 70 34.39 -38.31 -73.93
CA PRO A 70 35.58 -39.20 -73.75
C PRO A 70 36.95 -38.52 -73.41
N THR A 71 38.02 -39.34 -73.21
CA THR A 71 39.49 -39.12 -73.44
C THR A 71 40.21 -37.82 -72.97
N GLY A 72 41.44 -37.82 -72.44
CA GLY A 72 42.46 -38.86 -72.16
C GLY A 72 43.85 -38.23 -71.89
N LEU A 73 44.86 -39.03 -71.50
CA LEU A 73 46.27 -38.65 -71.15
C LEU A 73 46.45 -37.80 -69.86
N THR A 74 47.49 -37.94 -69.03
CA THR A 74 48.69 -38.83 -68.97
C THR A 74 48.95 -39.29 -67.51
N ALA A 75 49.85 -40.28 -67.31
CA ALA A 75 50.16 -40.87 -66.00
C ALA A 75 51.46 -40.36 -65.35
N ALA A 76 51.50 -40.28 -64.01
CA ALA A 76 52.72 -40.46 -63.19
C ALA A 76 52.38 -40.79 -61.71
N ARG A 77 53.19 -41.68 -61.11
CA ARG A 77 52.99 -42.48 -59.88
C ARG A 77 53.11 -41.72 -58.51
N PRO A 78 52.88 -42.39 -57.35
CA PRO A 78 52.43 -41.75 -56.11
C PRO A 78 53.49 -41.56 -54.99
N GLN A 79 53.13 -40.75 -54.00
CA GLN A 79 53.50 -40.76 -52.55
C GLN A 79 52.82 -39.56 -51.84
N THR A 80 52.63 -39.47 -50.52
CA THR A 80 52.69 -40.43 -49.39
C THR A 80 51.43 -40.24 -48.52
N GLY A 81 50.93 -41.31 -47.87
CA GLY A 81 49.77 -41.22 -46.97
C GLY A 81 50.11 -40.86 -45.51
N ALA A 82 51.21 -41.42 -44.98
CA ALA A 82 51.55 -41.32 -43.55
C ALA A 82 51.95 -39.90 -43.10
N ALA A 83 52.70 -39.16 -43.92
CA ALA A 83 53.18 -37.82 -43.56
C ALA A 83 52.03 -36.83 -43.33
N LYS A 84 50.95 -36.92 -44.12
CA LYS A 84 49.76 -36.07 -43.95
C LYS A 84 49.00 -36.39 -42.66
N LEU A 85 48.98 -37.64 -42.23
CA LEU A 85 48.36 -38.06 -40.97
C LEU A 85 49.13 -37.52 -39.76
N VAL A 86 50.47 -37.59 -39.77
CA VAL A 86 51.31 -37.06 -38.70
C VAL A 86 51.14 -35.54 -38.56
N VAL A 87 51.11 -34.80 -39.68
CA VAL A 87 50.85 -33.35 -39.66
C VAL A 87 49.45 -33.05 -39.14
N ALA A 88 48.42 -33.80 -39.54
CA ALA A 88 47.06 -33.60 -39.05
C ALA A 88 46.93 -33.85 -37.54
N VAL A 89 47.58 -34.88 -37.00
CA VAL A 89 47.60 -35.17 -35.55
C VAL A 89 48.37 -34.09 -34.78
N ALA A 90 49.53 -33.64 -35.30
CA ALA A 90 50.29 -32.56 -34.70
C ALA A 90 49.50 -31.25 -34.64
N VAL A 91 48.82 -30.88 -35.74
CA VAL A 91 47.93 -29.70 -35.78
C VAL A 91 46.77 -29.87 -34.80
N PHE A 92 46.14 -31.05 -34.73
CA PHE A 92 45.04 -31.29 -33.79
C PHE A 92 45.48 -31.11 -32.33
N LEU A 93 46.62 -31.71 -31.93
CA LEU A 93 47.17 -31.55 -30.59
C LEU A 93 47.54 -30.09 -30.28
N LEU A 94 48.08 -29.36 -31.25
CA LEU A 94 48.44 -27.95 -31.08
C LEU A 94 47.19 -27.06 -30.97
N THR A 95 46.13 -27.33 -31.75
CA THR A 95 44.84 -26.65 -31.59
C THR A 95 44.17 -26.99 -30.26
N PHE A 96 44.23 -28.25 -29.80
CA PHE A 96 43.69 -28.65 -28.51
C PHE A 96 44.44 -27.95 -27.36
N TYR A 97 45.77 -27.90 -27.41
CA TYR A 97 46.59 -27.17 -26.43
C TYR A 97 46.25 -25.67 -26.38
N VAL A 98 46.12 -25.00 -27.53
CA VAL A 98 45.71 -23.59 -27.60
C VAL A 98 44.28 -23.39 -27.07
N ILE A 99 43.35 -24.31 -27.38
CA ILE A 99 41.98 -24.27 -26.86
C ILE A 99 41.98 -24.43 -25.33
N SER A 100 42.75 -25.37 -24.77
CA SER A 100 42.89 -25.55 -23.32
C SER A 100 43.45 -24.31 -22.62
N GLN A 101 44.51 -23.71 -23.16
CA GLN A 101 45.08 -22.45 -22.64
C GLN A 101 44.07 -21.29 -22.67
N VAL A 102 43.30 -21.16 -23.76
CA VAL A 102 42.21 -20.17 -23.85
C VAL A 102 41.06 -20.49 -22.88
N PHE A 103 40.79 -21.77 -22.60
CA PHE A 103 39.73 -22.17 -21.68
C PHE A 103 40.07 -21.87 -20.23
N GLU A 104 41.31 -22.09 -19.77
CA GLU A 104 41.73 -21.71 -18.41
C GLU A 104 41.67 -20.19 -18.20
N ILE A 105 42.28 -19.39 -19.09
CA ILE A 105 42.25 -17.92 -19.01
C ILE A 105 40.81 -17.38 -18.97
N LYS A 106 39.91 -18.00 -19.76
CA LYS A 106 38.50 -17.59 -19.83
C LYS A 106 37.68 -18.11 -18.65
N MET A 107 38.02 -19.25 -18.07
CA MET A 107 37.41 -19.75 -16.84
C MET A 107 37.79 -18.89 -15.64
N ASP A 108 39.05 -18.52 -15.44
CA ASP A 108 39.46 -17.66 -14.33
C ASP A 108 38.78 -16.29 -14.38
N ALA A 109 38.75 -15.66 -15.56
CA ALA A 109 38.06 -14.39 -15.76
C ALA A 109 36.53 -14.49 -15.55
N SER A 110 35.92 -15.61 -15.96
CA SER A 110 34.47 -15.83 -15.84
C SER A 110 34.05 -16.25 -14.43
N LEU A 111 34.81 -17.10 -13.75
CA LEU A 111 34.64 -17.39 -12.31
C LEU A 111 34.85 -16.11 -11.51
N GLY A 112 35.93 -15.36 -11.76
CA GLY A 112 36.22 -14.09 -11.09
C GLY A 112 35.06 -13.10 -11.21
N ASN A 113 34.48 -12.93 -12.40
CA ASN A 113 33.29 -12.09 -12.58
C ASN A 113 32.01 -12.65 -11.94
N LEU A 114 31.84 -13.98 -11.86
CA LEU A 114 30.69 -14.60 -11.19
C LEU A 114 30.80 -14.49 -9.66
N PHE A 115 31.97 -14.74 -9.10
CA PHE A 115 32.26 -14.57 -7.67
C PHE A 115 32.25 -13.09 -7.26
N ALA A 116 32.74 -12.18 -8.10
CA ALA A 116 32.61 -10.74 -7.87
C ALA A 116 31.15 -10.29 -7.90
N ARG A 117 30.31 -10.84 -8.80
CA ARG A 117 28.86 -10.58 -8.81
C ARG A 117 28.14 -11.18 -7.61
N SER A 118 28.44 -12.42 -7.20
CA SER A 118 27.81 -13.02 -6.01
C SER A 118 28.29 -12.37 -4.70
N ALA A 119 29.54 -11.90 -4.64
CA ALA A 119 30.07 -11.11 -3.54
C ALA A 119 29.45 -9.70 -3.51
N LEU A 120 29.20 -9.10 -4.68
CA LEU A 120 28.47 -7.83 -4.77
C LEU A 120 27.00 -7.99 -4.36
N ASP A 121 26.29 -9.04 -4.80
CA ASP A 121 24.93 -9.35 -4.31
C ASP A 121 24.90 -9.66 -2.81
N SER A 122 25.94 -10.33 -2.29
CA SER A 122 26.10 -10.59 -0.84
C SER A 122 26.54 -9.36 -0.04
N ALA A 123 27.16 -8.37 -0.68
CA ALA A 123 27.42 -7.04 -0.11
C ALA A 123 26.20 -6.11 -0.24
N ILE A 124 25.32 -6.36 -1.22
CA ILE A 124 23.95 -5.81 -1.33
C ILE A 124 22.99 -6.62 -0.42
N ARG A 125 23.47 -7.12 0.72
CA ARG A 125 22.62 -7.65 1.79
C ARG A 125 21.93 -6.50 2.53
N SER A 126 20.95 -5.92 1.85
CA SER A 126 19.96 -4.97 2.35
C SER A 126 20.52 -3.69 2.99
N THR A 127 20.90 -2.72 2.14
CA THR A 127 20.87 -1.29 2.52
C THR A 127 19.44 -0.76 2.70
N LYS A 128 18.40 -1.56 2.42
CA LYS A 128 17.02 -1.24 2.81
C LYS A 128 16.93 -1.31 4.35
N PRO A 129 16.40 -0.27 5.02
CA PRO A 129 16.19 -0.32 6.46
C PRO A 129 15.26 -1.49 6.82
N PRO A 130 15.44 -2.10 8.00
CA PRO A 130 14.62 -3.22 8.44
C PRO A 130 13.13 -2.83 8.41
N ARG A 131 12.32 -3.61 7.67
CA ARG A 131 10.88 -3.40 7.60
C ARG A 131 10.22 -3.95 8.87
N TYR A 132 9.71 -3.06 9.71
CA TYR A 132 8.91 -3.42 10.87
C TYR A 132 7.45 -3.72 10.49
N LYS A 133 6.71 -4.37 11.40
CA LYS A 133 5.28 -4.71 11.24
C LYS A 133 4.47 -3.48 10.83
N CYS A 134 3.52 -3.63 9.89
CA CYS A 134 2.74 -2.57 9.29
C CYS A 134 3.53 -1.46 8.56
N GLY A 135 4.86 -1.60 8.41
CA GLY A 135 5.71 -0.55 7.84
C GLY A 135 5.84 0.69 8.73
N ILE A 136 5.81 0.50 10.06
CA ILE A 136 6.13 1.54 11.03
C ILE A 136 7.63 1.87 11.03
N SER A 137 7.99 3.05 11.53
CA SER A 137 9.37 3.59 11.50
C SER A 137 10.35 2.93 12.48
N LYS A 138 9.85 2.31 13.58
CA LYS A 138 10.66 1.70 14.66
C LYS A 138 9.98 0.44 15.18
N ALA A 139 10.75 -0.55 15.65
CA ALA A 139 10.18 -1.72 16.33
C ALA A 139 9.41 -1.31 17.59
N CYS A 140 8.28 -1.98 17.87
CA CYS A 140 7.58 -1.84 19.13
C CYS A 140 8.29 -2.58 20.27
N PRO A 141 8.15 -2.11 21.53
CA PRO A 141 8.59 -2.86 22.70
C PRO A 141 7.87 -4.21 22.84
N GLU A 142 8.39 -5.08 23.72
CA GLU A 142 7.70 -6.30 24.11
C GLU A 142 6.30 -6.01 24.68
N LYS A 143 5.37 -6.96 24.53
CA LYS A 143 3.97 -6.83 24.96
C LYS A 143 3.25 -5.59 24.40
N HIS A 144 3.55 -5.22 23.15
CA HIS A 144 2.83 -4.18 22.41
C HIS A 144 2.47 -4.67 21.00
N PHE A 145 1.33 -4.22 20.49
CA PHE A 145 0.90 -4.43 19.11
C PHE A 145 1.28 -3.24 18.23
N ALA A 146 1.99 -3.49 17.14
CA ALA A 146 2.31 -2.50 16.13
C ALA A 146 1.08 -2.17 15.28
N PHE A 147 0.73 -0.89 15.16
CA PHE A 147 -0.34 -0.45 14.25
C PHE A 147 0.12 0.68 13.33
N LYS A 148 -0.51 0.75 12.16
CA LYS A 148 -0.44 1.90 11.24
C LYS A 148 -1.78 2.12 10.59
N MET A 149 -2.26 3.35 10.59
CA MET A 149 -3.54 3.72 10.02
C MET A 149 -3.50 5.08 9.32
N ALA A 150 -4.37 5.22 8.33
CA ALA A 150 -4.54 6.42 7.52
C ALA A 150 -6.02 6.65 7.23
N SER A 151 -6.46 7.90 7.24
CA SER A 151 -7.79 8.29 6.75
C SER A 151 -7.90 8.12 5.22
N GLY A 152 -9.09 8.31 4.67
CA GLY A 152 -9.29 8.40 3.24
C GLY A 152 -8.69 9.68 2.62
N ALA A 153 -8.35 9.61 1.34
CA ALA A 153 -8.04 10.79 0.52
C ALA A 153 -9.30 11.22 -0.24
N ALA A 154 -9.89 12.32 0.20
CA ALA A 154 -11.21 12.78 -0.24
C ALA A 154 -12.23 11.63 -0.27
N ASN A 155 -12.90 11.43 -1.40
CA ASN A 155 -13.83 10.34 -1.69
C ASN A 155 -13.27 9.30 -2.70
N VAL A 156 -11.96 9.35 -3.02
CA VAL A 156 -11.35 8.54 -4.10
C VAL A 156 -10.45 7.40 -3.60
N VAL A 157 -9.78 7.57 -2.45
CA VAL A 157 -8.96 6.51 -1.84
C VAL A 157 -9.49 6.26 -0.43
N GLY A 158 -9.98 5.04 -0.19
CA GLY A 158 -10.44 4.64 1.14
C GLY A 158 -9.32 4.51 2.17
N PRO A 159 -9.65 4.58 3.47
CA PRO A 159 -8.69 4.51 4.56
C PRO A 159 -7.97 3.17 4.61
N LYS A 160 -6.90 3.11 5.40
CA LYS A 160 -6.15 1.88 5.66
C LYS A 160 -5.97 1.70 7.16
N ILE A 161 -6.23 0.50 7.67
CA ILE A 161 -5.98 0.12 9.06
C ILE A 161 -5.17 -1.18 9.05
N CYS A 162 -3.99 -1.15 9.67
CA CYS A 162 -3.10 -2.30 9.83
C CYS A 162 -2.76 -2.50 11.30
N LEU A 163 -2.76 -3.75 11.75
CA LEU A 163 -2.30 -4.18 13.06
C LEU A 163 -1.45 -5.46 12.92
N GLU A 164 -0.30 -5.51 13.57
CA GLU A 164 0.59 -6.69 13.59
C GLU A 164 0.96 -7.22 12.19
N ASP A 165 1.23 -6.30 11.25
CA ASP A 165 1.43 -6.51 9.79
C ASP A 165 0.21 -7.06 9.02
N ASN A 166 -0.91 -7.32 9.71
CA ASN A 166 -2.18 -7.68 9.10
C ASN A 166 -2.98 -6.43 8.71
N VAL A 167 -3.26 -6.26 7.42
CA VAL A 167 -4.17 -5.20 6.94
C VAL A 167 -5.60 -5.62 7.26
N LEU A 168 -6.22 -4.92 8.21
CA LEU A 168 -7.58 -5.18 8.67
C LEU A 168 -8.60 -4.60 7.70
N MET A 169 -8.42 -3.31 7.35
CA MET A 169 -9.28 -2.58 6.44
C MET A 169 -8.44 -1.86 5.38
N SER A 170 -8.85 -1.93 4.12
CA SER A 170 -8.28 -1.10 3.04
C SER A 170 -9.16 -1.08 1.78
N GLY A 171 -8.95 -0.10 0.91
CA GLY A 171 -9.56 -0.09 -0.43
C GLY A 171 -9.29 -1.37 -1.23
N VAL A 172 -8.07 -1.91 -1.17
CA VAL A 172 -7.68 -3.15 -1.87
C VAL A 172 -8.42 -4.39 -1.33
N LYS A 173 -8.83 -4.38 -0.05
CA LYS A 173 -9.64 -5.43 0.57
C LYS A 173 -11.14 -5.29 0.28
N ASN A 174 -11.57 -4.21 -0.39
CA ASN A 174 -12.98 -3.90 -0.67
C ASN A 174 -13.88 -3.90 0.58
N ASN A 175 -13.33 -3.60 1.76
CA ASN A 175 -14.05 -3.60 3.04
C ASN A 175 -14.05 -2.22 3.74
N VAL A 176 -13.94 -1.14 2.96
CA VAL A 176 -14.01 0.25 3.42
C VAL A 176 -15.10 1.01 2.65
N GLY A 177 -15.72 2.00 3.30
CA GLY A 177 -16.78 2.82 2.72
C GLY A 177 -16.82 4.21 3.35
N ARG A 178 -17.61 5.13 2.75
CA ARG A 178 -17.79 6.49 3.27
C ARG A 178 -18.22 6.45 4.74
N GLY A 179 -17.78 7.44 5.52
CA GLY A 179 -18.11 7.56 6.93
C GLY A 179 -16.98 7.12 7.85
N ILE A 180 -17.34 6.54 8.99
CA ILE A 180 -16.37 6.02 9.97
C ILE A 180 -16.15 4.53 9.69
N ASN A 181 -14.90 4.17 9.41
CA ASN A 181 -14.44 2.80 9.23
C ASN A 181 -13.83 2.33 10.55
N ILE A 182 -14.29 1.19 11.07
CA ILE A 182 -13.98 0.72 12.43
C ILE A 182 -13.53 -0.74 12.43
N ALA A 183 -12.40 -1.00 13.09
CA ALA A 183 -11.88 -2.34 13.36
C ALA A 183 -11.85 -2.58 14.88
N LEU A 184 -12.44 -3.69 15.31
CA LEU A 184 -12.44 -4.17 16.69
C LEU A 184 -11.44 -5.31 16.82
N VAL A 185 -10.62 -5.27 17.86
CA VAL A 185 -9.54 -6.23 18.09
C VAL A 185 -9.50 -6.64 19.56
N ASN A 186 -9.28 -7.92 19.84
CA ASN A 186 -9.06 -8.42 21.19
C ASN A 186 -7.74 -7.84 21.77
N GLY A 187 -7.82 -7.00 22.81
CA GLY A 187 -6.66 -6.36 23.41
C GLY A 187 -5.68 -7.28 24.14
N LYS A 188 -5.99 -8.57 24.30
CA LYS A 188 -5.07 -9.59 24.82
C LYS A 188 -4.35 -10.34 23.70
N THR A 189 -5.06 -10.78 22.66
CA THR A 189 -4.48 -11.65 21.60
C THR A 189 -4.03 -10.90 20.35
N GLY A 190 -4.55 -9.69 20.10
CA GLY A 190 -4.34 -8.97 18.84
C GLY A 190 -5.19 -9.47 17.67
N GLU A 191 -6.11 -10.41 17.92
CA GLU A 191 -7.00 -10.99 16.90
C GLU A 191 -8.18 -10.06 16.57
N VAL A 192 -8.58 -10.04 15.31
CA VAL A 192 -9.74 -9.27 14.82
C VAL A 192 -11.03 -9.88 15.35
N ILE A 193 -11.88 -9.04 15.94
CA ILE A 193 -13.23 -9.39 16.35
C ILE A 193 -14.22 -9.05 15.23
N ASP A 194 -14.16 -7.82 14.70
CA ASP A 194 -15.00 -7.39 13.58
C ASP A 194 -14.38 -6.19 12.82
N THR A 195 -14.80 -6.00 11.57
CA THR A 195 -14.54 -4.78 10.77
C THR A 195 -15.83 -4.32 10.10
N LYS A 196 -16.19 -3.05 10.28
CA LYS A 196 -17.41 -2.42 9.74
C LYS A 196 -17.13 -1.00 9.28
N PHE A 197 -18.04 -0.42 8.51
CA PHE A 197 -18.06 1.02 8.23
C PHE A 197 -19.50 1.53 8.29
N PHE A 198 -19.67 2.79 8.66
CA PHE A 198 -20.99 3.42 8.86
C PHE A 198 -21.02 4.78 8.17
N ASP A 199 -21.92 4.95 7.19
CA ASP A 199 -22.03 6.16 6.37
C ASP A 199 -22.59 7.35 7.17
N MET A 200 -21.69 8.22 7.65
CA MET A 200 -22.04 9.41 8.43
C MET A 200 -22.47 10.62 7.57
N TRP A 201 -22.70 10.44 6.27
CA TRP A 201 -23.26 11.44 5.37
C TRP A 201 -24.68 11.07 4.93
N GLY A 202 -24.82 9.91 4.27
CA GLY A 202 -26.06 9.44 3.67
C GLY A 202 -26.81 8.38 4.48
N GLY A 203 -26.18 7.77 5.48
CA GLY A 203 -26.74 6.68 6.27
C GLY A 203 -27.55 7.12 7.50
N ASP A 204 -28.12 6.12 8.17
CA ASP A 204 -28.65 6.25 9.52
C ASP A 204 -27.52 6.02 10.54
N VAL A 205 -27.57 6.76 11.65
CA VAL A 205 -26.65 6.68 12.77
C VAL A 205 -27.03 5.58 13.78
N ALA A 206 -28.29 5.14 13.80
CA ALA A 206 -28.77 4.16 14.79
C ALA A 206 -27.97 2.83 14.77
N PRO A 207 -27.69 2.20 13.60
CA PRO A 207 -26.88 0.97 13.56
C PRO A 207 -25.44 1.16 14.07
N PHE A 208 -24.88 2.38 13.94
CA PHE A 208 -23.56 2.70 14.47
C PHE A 208 -23.58 2.82 16.01
N ILE A 209 -24.61 3.46 16.57
CA ILE A 209 -24.81 3.56 18.02
C ILE A 209 -25.04 2.18 18.64
N GLU A 210 -25.83 1.32 17.99
CA GLU A 210 -26.01 -0.08 18.41
C GLU A 210 -24.69 -0.85 18.39
N PHE A 211 -23.92 -0.74 17.31
CA PHE A 211 -22.58 -1.35 17.21
C PHE A 211 -21.63 -0.87 18.31
N LEU A 212 -21.57 0.44 18.59
CA LEU A 212 -20.73 0.99 19.67
C LEU A 212 -21.11 0.45 21.06
N LYS A 213 -22.39 0.14 21.28
CA LYS A 213 -22.91 -0.45 22.53
C LYS A 213 -22.54 -1.93 22.69
N THR A 214 -22.26 -2.68 21.62
CA THR A 214 -21.86 -4.10 21.73
C THR A 214 -20.38 -4.30 22.07
N ILE A 215 -19.55 -3.26 21.97
CA ILE A 215 -18.10 -3.34 22.20
C ILE A 215 -17.80 -3.72 23.66
N GLN A 216 -17.12 -4.86 23.83
CA GLN A 216 -16.79 -5.45 25.14
C GLN A 216 -15.51 -4.85 25.75
N ASP A 217 -15.44 -4.83 27.08
CA ASP A 217 -14.29 -4.29 27.84
C ASP A 217 -12.96 -4.99 27.51
N GLY A 218 -11.92 -4.20 27.24
CA GLY A 218 -10.63 -4.70 26.74
C GLY A 218 -10.55 -4.91 25.23
N THR A 219 -11.59 -4.57 24.47
CA THR A 219 -11.50 -4.43 23.01
C THR A 219 -10.71 -3.18 22.65
N VAL A 220 -9.69 -3.33 21.80
CA VAL A 220 -9.01 -2.23 21.11
C VAL A 220 -9.85 -1.81 19.92
N VAL A 221 -10.02 -0.50 19.73
CA VAL A 221 -10.92 0.08 18.74
C VAL A 221 -10.15 1.05 17.85
N LEU A 222 -9.96 0.68 16.58
CA LEU A 222 -9.32 1.54 15.58
C LEU A 222 -10.40 2.14 14.67
N MET A 223 -10.42 3.47 14.52
CA MET A 223 -11.36 4.21 13.68
C MET A 223 -10.64 5.14 12.70
N ALA A 224 -11.09 5.18 11.45
CA ALA A 224 -10.59 6.09 10.41
C ALA A 224 -11.73 6.64 9.55
N THR A 225 -11.70 7.94 9.22
CA THR A 225 -12.70 8.58 8.35
C THR A 225 -12.47 8.32 6.86
N TYR A 226 -13.54 8.35 6.07
CA TYR A 226 -13.51 8.40 4.61
C TYR A 226 -14.59 9.35 4.08
N ASP A 227 -14.22 10.30 3.22
CA ASP A 227 -15.08 11.37 2.68
C ASP A 227 -15.66 12.28 3.77
N ASP A 228 -16.75 11.90 4.44
CA ASP A 228 -17.30 12.61 5.59
C ASP A 228 -17.66 11.65 6.73
N GLY A 229 -17.06 11.89 7.90
CA GLY A 229 -17.30 11.12 9.13
C GLY A 229 -18.26 11.77 10.12
N ALA A 230 -18.85 12.94 9.82
CA ALA A 230 -19.40 13.81 10.88
C ALA A 230 -20.87 14.24 10.73
N THR A 231 -21.42 14.36 9.52
CA THR A 231 -22.72 15.05 9.29
C THR A 231 -23.91 14.41 10.03
N LYS A 232 -23.89 13.09 10.22
CA LYS A 232 -24.93 12.32 10.94
C LYS A 232 -24.57 11.99 12.39
N LEU A 233 -23.40 12.40 12.90
CA LEU A 233 -23.01 12.11 14.29
C LEU A 233 -23.87 12.87 15.30
N THR A 234 -24.60 12.13 16.13
CA THR A 234 -25.34 12.65 17.28
C THR A 234 -24.48 12.75 18.53
N ASP A 235 -24.94 13.50 19.53
CA ASP A 235 -24.27 13.62 20.83
C ASP A 235 -24.10 12.27 21.53
N GLU A 236 -25.03 11.32 21.34
CA GLU A 236 -24.89 9.96 21.86
C GLU A 236 -23.73 9.20 21.20
N ALA A 237 -23.64 9.23 19.86
CA ALA A 237 -22.52 8.61 19.14
C ALA A 237 -21.18 9.24 19.54
N ARG A 238 -21.12 10.58 19.63
CA ARG A 238 -19.92 11.31 20.07
C ARG A 238 -19.53 10.95 21.51
N ARG A 239 -20.50 10.83 22.44
CA ARG A 239 -20.24 10.42 23.83
C ARG A 239 -19.70 8.99 23.89
N LEU A 240 -20.31 8.04 23.19
CA LEU A 240 -19.86 6.64 23.18
C LEU A 240 -18.43 6.48 22.65
N ILE A 241 -18.02 7.30 21.66
CA ILE A 241 -16.66 7.29 21.14
C ILE A 241 -15.69 8.03 22.09
N ALA A 242 -16.15 9.09 22.77
CA ALA A 242 -15.35 9.76 23.81
C ALA A 242 -15.07 8.84 25.01
N GLU A 243 -16.02 7.98 25.39
CA GLU A 243 -15.85 6.91 26.39
C GLU A 243 -14.79 5.86 25.99
N LEU A 244 -14.43 5.75 24.70
CA LEU A 244 -13.32 4.92 24.23
C LEU A 244 -11.96 5.64 24.30
N GLY A 245 -11.93 6.88 24.77
CA GLY A 245 -10.73 7.71 24.96
C GLY A 245 -10.53 8.83 23.94
N SER A 246 -11.47 9.06 23.02
CA SER A 246 -11.38 10.13 22.01
C SER A 246 -11.64 11.51 22.62
N THR A 247 -10.93 12.51 22.12
CA THR A 247 -11.17 13.93 22.38
C THR A 247 -11.70 14.65 21.14
N SER A 248 -11.13 14.38 19.97
CA SER A 248 -11.50 15.06 18.72
C SER A 248 -12.92 14.75 18.25
N ILE A 249 -13.49 13.59 18.60
CA ILE A 249 -14.86 13.23 18.19
C ILE A 249 -15.93 14.21 18.71
N THR A 250 -15.65 14.92 19.81
CA THR A 250 -16.57 15.93 20.36
C THR A 250 -16.75 17.13 19.44
N SER A 251 -15.73 17.47 18.64
CA SER A 251 -15.71 18.62 17.73
C SER A 251 -15.57 18.26 16.25
N LEU A 252 -15.50 16.96 15.90
CA LEU A 252 -15.33 16.48 14.53
C LEU A 252 -16.43 17.02 13.60
N GLY A 253 -16.02 17.75 12.57
CA GLY A 253 -16.88 18.44 11.60
C GLY A 253 -16.87 17.83 10.19
N PHE A 254 -17.67 18.44 9.31
CA PHE A 254 -17.89 17.97 7.94
C PHE A 254 -16.59 17.82 7.14
N ARG A 255 -16.31 16.60 6.67
CA ARG A 255 -15.09 16.18 5.95
C ARG A 255 -13.78 16.38 6.70
N ASP A 256 -13.82 16.54 8.03
CA ASP A 256 -12.61 16.46 8.83
C ASP A 256 -11.99 15.06 8.70
N ASN A 257 -10.68 15.00 8.48
CA ASN A 257 -9.95 13.74 8.47
C ASN A 257 -9.51 13.38 9.89
N TRP A 258 -9.81 12.17 10.34
CA TRP A 258 -9.56 11.71 11.70
C TRP A 258 -9.16 10.24 11.71
N VAL A 259 -8.15 9.94 12.52
CA VAL A 259 -7.71 8.59 12.87
C VAL A 259 -7.54 8.46 14.37
N PHE A 260 -8.01 7.34 14.91
CA PHE A 260 -8.09 7.12 16.35
C PHE A 260 -7.87 5.64 16.68
N CYS A 261 -7.07 5.38 17.72
CA CYS A 261 -6.98 4.08 18.34
C CYS A 261 -7.31 4.22 19.83
N GLY A 262 -8.48 3.75 20.24
CA GLY A 262 -8.96 3.75 21.61
C GLY A 262 -9.12 2.34 22.18
N GLY A 263 -9.78 2.25 23.33
CA GLY A 263 -10.12 0.96 23.94
C GLY A 263 -11.30 1.05 24.88
N LYS A 264 -12.14 0.01 24.88
CA LYS A 264 -13.27 -0.07 25.81
C LYS A 264 -12.77 -0.37 27.23
N GLY A 265 -13.17 0.47 28.18
CA GLY A 265 -12.68 0.44 29.57
C GLY A 265 -11.40 1.26 29.81
N ILE A 266 -10.97 2.10 28.86
CA ILE A 266 -9.88 3.06 29.09
C ILE A 266 -10.30 4.09 30.16
N LYS A 267 -9.38 4.46 31.05
CA LYS A 267 -9.62 5.43 32.14
C LYS A 267 -9.05 6.83 31.85
N THR A 268 -8.42 6.99 30.70
CA THR A 268 -7.71 8.20 30.27
C THR A 268 -8.06 8.51 28.82
N LYS A 269 -7.70 9.71 28.37
CA LYS A 269 -7.64 10.02 26.94
C LYS A 269 -6.65 9.08 26.25
N SER A 270 -6.92 8.71 25.00
CA SER A 270 -5.97 7.93 24.20
C SER A 270 -4.77 8.79 23.81
N PRO A 271 -3.53 8.26 23.84
CA PRO A 271 -2.37 8.90 23.21
C PRO A 271 -2.36 8.75 21.68
N PHE A 272 -3.29 7.96 21.11
CA PHE A 272 -3.35 7.65 19.69
C PHE A 272 -4.61 8.27 19.06
N GLU A 273 -4.55 9.58 18.81
CA GLU A 273 -5.60 10.33 18.11
C GLU A 273 -4.96 11.45 17.26
N GLN A 274 -5.31 11.52 15.98
CA GLN A 274 -4.86 12.58 15.07
C GLN A 274 -6.03 13.08 14.21
N HIS A 275 -6.05 14.38 13.95
CA HIS A 275 -7.15 15.07 13.25
C HIS A 275 -6.60 16.20 12.36
N ILE A 276 -7.17 16.35 11.17
CA ILE A 276 -6.96 17.50 10.29
C ILE A 276 -8.34 18.05 9.92
N LYS A 277 -8.59 19.29 10.36
CA LYS A 277 -9.84 19.99 10.09
C LYS A 277 -9.97 20.36 8.60
N ASN A 278 -11.16 20.19 8.05
CA ASN A 278 -11.53 20.73 6.75
C ASN A 278 -11.49 22.28 6.78
N ASN A 279 -10.56 22.88 6.03
CA ASN A 279 -10.50 24.32 5.82
C ASN A 279 -10.17 24.63 4.35
N LYS A 280 -11.05 25.39 3.69
CA LYS A 280 -10.90 25.85 2.30
C LYS A 280 -9.56 26.52 2.00
N GLU A 281 -8.94 27.19 2.97
CA GLU A 281 -7.65 27.87 2.78
C GLU A 281 -6.43 26.92 2.82
N THR A 282 -6.54 25.78 3.53
CA THR A 282 -5.40 24.88 3.79
C THR A 282 -5.61 23.46 3.27
N ASN A 283 -6.76 23.17 2.66
CA ASN A 283 -7.08 21.87 2.10
C ASN A 283 -6.17 21.50 0.92
N LYS A 284 -5.70 20.25 0.90
CA LYS A 284 -4.86 19.70 -0.18
C LYS A 284 -5.67 19.25 -1.39
N TYR A 285 -6.94 18.90 -1.18
CA TYR A 285 -7.88 18.51 -2.22
C TYR A 285 -9.02 19.53 -2.30
N GLU A 286 -9.74 19.57 -3.42
CA GLU A 286 -10.83 20.53 -3.63
C GLU A 286 -12.02 20.25 -2.68
N GLY A 287 -11.99 20.86 -1.49
CA GLY A 287 -13.00 20.69 -0.45
C GLY A 287 -12.79 19.48 0.48
N TRP A 288 -11.59 18.90 0.55
CA TRP A 288 -11.20 17.94 1.60
C TRP A 288 -9.77 18.21 2.10
N PRO A 289 -9.49 18.01 3.40
CA PRO A 289 -8.15 18.08 3.97
C PRO A 289 -7.26 16.93 3.47
N GLU A 290 -5.96 17.01 3.74
CA GLU A 290 -5.06 15.89 3.41
C GLU A 290 -5.29 14.65 4.26
N VAL A 291 -4.74 13.52 3.80
CA VAL A 291 -4.75 12.26 4.57
C VAL A 291 -4.01 12.46 5.88
N VAL A 292 -4.66 12.11 6.99
CA VAL A 292 -3.99 12.03 8.30
C VAL A 292 -3.52 10.59 8.52
N GLU A 293 -2.23 10.43 8.83
CA GLU A 293 -1.62 9.14 9.18
C GLU A 293 -1.25 9.10 10.67
N MET A 294 -1.28 7.90 11.24
CA MET A 294 -0.83 7.62 12.60
C MET A 294 -0.25 6.21 12.68
N GLU A 295 0.87 6.06 13.36
CA GLU A 295 1.48 4.78 13.69
C GLU A 295 1.91 4.74 15.15
N GLY A 296 2.00 3.54 15.72
CA GLY A 296 2.38 3.40 17.12
C GLY A 296 2.35 1.96 17.63
N CYS A 297 2.44 1.85 18.96
CA CYS A 297 2.57 0.59 19.68
C CYS A 297 1.53 0.56 20.80
N ILE A 298 0.48 -0.24 20.65
CA ILE A 298 -0.62 -0.36 21.62
C ILE A 298 -0.18 -1.33 22.72
N PRO A 299 -0.19 -0.95 24.02
CA PRO A 299 0.12 -1.87 25.10
C PRO A 299 -0.86 -3.05 25.13
N GLN A 300 -0.33 -4.27 25.18
CA GLN A 300 -1.12 -5.49 25.32
C GLN A 300 -1.78 -5.53 26.70
N LYS A 301 -3.09 -5.80 26.75
CA LYS A 301 -3.81 -5.99 28.01
C LYS A 301 -3.30 -7.28 28.67
N GLN A 302 -2.76 -7.15 29.88
CA GLN A 302 -2.46 -8.26 30.76
C GLN A 302 -3.66 -8.53 31.68
N ASP A 303 -3.66 -9.69 32.35
CA ASP A 303 -4.69 -10.08 33.33
C ASP A 303 -4.66 -9.22 34.60
#